data_AF-A0A1W2CF03-F1
#
_entry.id   AF-A0A1W2CF03-F1
#
_cell.length_a   1.000
_cell.length_b   1.000
_cell.length_c   1.000
_cell.angle_alpha   90.00
_cell.angle_beta   90.00
_cell.angle_gamma   90.00
#
_symmetry.space_group_name_H-M   'P 1'
#
loop_
_entity.id
_entity.type
_entity.pdbx_description
1 polymer ?
#
loop_
_entity_poly.entity_id
_entity_poly.type
_entity_poly.pdbx_seq_one_letter_code
_entity_poly.pdbx_strand_id
1 'polypeptide(L)'
;MSVFRPQSIVCTACGTTNVETVAMSLHGSRVPQIVEQIVAGTFQCFTCGGCGLEYRADGPLIYVDFVTKRWIGEFPRTMERSWASLEQQPMDVFRQSLIDLAPAFLRAEADGFIVRAVFGLDALAEKIRLLEAGIDDRAVEVAKLEIIRQTGAIMSPDRRPRVVEASAESVTMVLWSPAAEQFCVSVPTADIMSLASGEGWRSLLREMQIGPYVDLGRILIDGRLTASV
;
A
#
# COMPACT_ATOMS: atom_id res chain seq x y z
N MET A 1 -3.15 17.19 -11.04
CA MET A 1 -1.85 17.81 -10.69
C MET A 1 -1.45 17.28 -9.33
N SER A 2 -0.15 17.09 -9.07
CA SER A 2 0.33 16.71 -7.73
C SER A 2 0.27 17.89 -6.78
N VAL A 3 0.03 17.64 -5.49
CA VAL A 3 -0.12 18.66 -4.45
C VAL A 3 0.84 18.37 -3.32
N PHE A 4 1.62 19.38 -2.94
CA PHE A 4 2.53 19.36 -1.79
C PHE A 4 2.14 20.48 -0.82
N ARG A 5 2.37 20.23 0.46
CA ARG A 5 2.07 21.17 1.54
C ARG A 5 3.18 21.15 2.60
N PRO A 6 3.52 22.31 3.19
CA PRO A 6 4.34 22.33 4.39
C PRO A 6 3.58 21.63 5.53
N GLN A 7 4.26 20.76 6.28
CA GLN A 7 3.76 20.06 7.45
C GLN A 7 4.75 20.23 8.60
N SER A 8 4.22 20.50 9.80
CA SER A 8 5.02 20.54 11.02
C SER A 8 5.13 19.14 11.62
N ILE A 9 6.34 18.60 11.71
CA ILE A 9 6.62 17.26 12.20
C ILE A 9 7.51 17.35 13.44
N VAL A 10 7.03 16.81 14.56
CA VAL A 10 7.76 16.79 15.83
C VAL A 10 8.65 15.55 15.88
N CYS A 11 9.95 15.75 16.05
CA CYS A 11 10.90 14.66 16.21
C CYS A 11 10.62 13.88 17.50
N THR A 12 10.45 12.57 17.38
CA THR A 12 10.18 11.67 18.51
C THR A 12 11.36 11.47 19.45
N ALA A 13 12.59 11.78 19.00
CA ALA A 13 13.80 11.64 19.81
C ALA A 13 14.18 12.91 20.59
N CYS A 14 14.09 14.09 19.98
CA CYS A 14 14.56 15.35 20.60
C CYS A 14 13.49 16.43 20.77
N GLY A 15 12.27 16.21 20.28
CA GLY A 15 11.16 17.17 20.39
C GLY A 15 11.26 18.38 19.44
N THR A 16 12.32 18.50 18.63
CA THR A 16 12.45 19.56 17.62
C THR A 16 11.31 19.48 16.61
N THR A 17 10.67 20.61 16.31
CA THR A 17 9.69 20.71 15.24
C THR A 17 10.38 21.04 13.92
N ASN A 18 10.24 20.17 12.93
CA ASN A 18 10.71 20.35 11.56
C ASN A 18 9.53 20.79 10.68
N VAL A 19 9.78 21.60 9.66
CA VAL A 19 8.76 21.98 8.67
C VAL A 19 9.15 21.38 7.33
N GLU A 20 8.45 20.33 6.93
CA GLU A 20 8.77 19.56 5.72
C GLU A 20 7.72 19.76 4.63
N THR A 21 8.14 19.67 3.37
CA THR A 21 7.20 19.68 2.24
C THR A 21 6.76 18.25 1.93
N VAL A 22 5.52 17.92 2.28
CA VAL A 22 4.94 16.57 2.19
C VAL A 22 3.91 16.53 1.05
N ALA A 23 3.86 15.43 0.30
CA ALA A 23 2.88 15.22 -0.76
C ALA A 23 1.53 14.81 -0.17
N MET A 24 0.47 15.48 -0.62
CA MET A 24 -0.92 15.17 -0.27
C MET A 24 -1.65 14.47 -1.41
N SER A 25 -1.20 14.69 -2.65
CA SER A 25 -1.68 13.97 -3.82
C SER A 25 -0.60 13.88 -4.89
N LEU A 26 -0.49 12.74 -5.56
CA LEU A 26 0.43 12.49 -6.65
C LEU A 26 -0.31 11.97 -7.87
N HIS A 27 0.00 12.54 -9.04
CA HIS A 27 -0.42 12.00 -10.32
C HIS A 27 0.72 11.15 -10.91
N GLY A 28 0.73 9.83 -10.65
CA GLY A 28 1.85 8.92 -10.88
C GLY A 28 2.53 9.07 -12.24
N SER A 29 1.77 8.98 -13.33
CA SER A 29 2.27 9.14 -14.70
C SER A 29 2.89 10.51 -15.03
N ARG A 30 2.73 11.52 -14.17
CA ARG A 30 3.32 12.87 -14.33
C ARG A 30 4.52 13.11 -13.43
N VAL A 31 4.83 12.20 -12.50
CA VAL A 31 5.96 12.32 -11.57
C VAL A 31 6.75 11.01 -11.45
N PRO A 32 7.24 10.43 -12.56
CA PRO A 32 7.88 9.11 -12.55
C PRO A 32 9.06 9.03 -11.57
N GLN A 33 9.85 10.10 -11.42
CA GLN A 33 10.97 10.14 -10.47
C GLN A 33 10.50 10.01 -9.00
N ILE A 34 9.30 10.50 -8.67
CA ILE A 34 8.72 10.32 -7.33
C ILE A 34 8.20 8.90 -7.16
N VAL A 35 7.63 8.30 -8.22
CA VAL A 35 7.23 6.90 -8.21
C VAL A 35 8.43 5.99 -7.95
N GLU A 36 9.55 6.24 -8.62
CA GLU A 36 10.82 5.54 -8.37
C GLU A 36 11.28 5.69 -6.91
N GLN A 37 11.15 6.87 -6.31
CA GLN A 37 11.46 7.07 -4.88
C GLN A 37 10.51 6.31 -3.94
N ILE A 38 9.22 6.21 -4.28
CA ILE A 38 8.25 5.45 -3.47
C ILE A 38 8.66 3.98 -3.48
N VAL A 39 8.90 3.43 -4.68
CA VAL A 39 9.33 2.05 -4.86
C VAL A 39 10.68 1.81 -4.18
N ALA A 40 11.65 2.71 -4.31
CA ALA A 40 12.96 2.61 -3.67
C ALA A 40 12.94 2.80 -2.15
N GLY A 41 11.80 3.20 -1.55
CA GLY A 41 11.70 3.45 -0.11
C GLY A 41 12.36 4.76 0.35
N THR A 42 12.75 5.64 -0.57
CA THR A 42 13.42 6.92 -0.29
C THR A 42 12.45 8.10 -0.30
N PHE A 43 11.20 7.89 -0.73
CA PHE A 43 10.17 8.92 -0.75
C PHE A 43 9.75 9.36 0.65
N GLN A 44 9.67 10.69 0.83
CA GLN A 44 9.32 11.36 2.10
C GLN A 44 10.18 10.96 3.29
N CYS A 45 11.44 10.60 3.02
CA CYS A 45 12.47 10.46 4.03
C CYS A 45 13.12 11.82 4.29
N PHE A 46 13.20 12.20 5.56
CA PHE A 46 13.73 13.48 6.04
C PHE A 46 14.71 13.23 7.18
N THR A 47 15.47 14.26 7.53
CA THR A 47 16.42 14.23 8.64
C THR A 47 16.11 15.36 9.61
N CYS A 48 15.97 15.04 10.89
CA CYS A 48 15.68 16.05 11.91
C CYS A 48 16.80 17.08 12.01
N GLY A 49 16.48 18.36 11.88
CA GLY A 49 17.46 19.46 12.00
C GLY A 49 18.06 19.62 13.40
N GLY A 50 17.45 19.03 14.44
CA GLY A 50 17.94 19.08 15.82
C GLY A 50 18.90 17.96 16.21
N CYS A 51 18.59 16.72 15.86
CA CYS A 51 19.35 15.54 16.32
C CYS A 51 19.87 14.63 15.20
N GLY A 52 19.56 14.92 13.93
CA GLY A 52 20.00 14.10 12.81
C GLY A 52 19.25 12.77 12.65
N LEU A 53 18.23 12.48 13.47
CA LEU A 53 17.41 11.28 13.31
C LEU A 53 16.70 11.31 11.96
N GLU A 54 16.83 10.24 11.19
CA GLU A 54 16.06 10.02 9.97
C GLU A 54 14.63 9.58 10.32
N TYR A 55 13.66 10.13 9.60
CA TYR A 55 12.26 9.78 9.74
C TYR A 55 11.56 9.82 8.39
N ARG A 56 10.44 9.12 8.29
CA ARG A 56 9.63 9.08 7.08
C ARG A 56 8.24 9.62 7.38
N ALA A 57 7.79 10.60 6.62
CA ALA A 57 6.41 11.05 6.69
C ALA A 57 5.56 10.12 5.81
N ASP A 58 4.56 9.47 6.39
CA ASP A 58 3.50 8.78 5.65
C ASP A 58 2.23 9.66 5.61
N GLY A 59 1.09 9.10 5.20
CA GLY A 59 -0.09 9.85 4.74
C GLY A 59 -0.73 10.89 5.67
N PRO A 60 -1.90 11.44 5.29
CA PRO A 60 -2.73 10.99 4.17
C PRO A 60 -2.22 11.45 2.79
N LEU A 61 -2.24 10.53 1.82
CA LEU A 61 -1.82 10.76 0.43
C LEU A 61 -2.79 10.08 -0.54
N ILE A 62 -3.20 10.79 -1.61
CA ILE A 62 -3.88 10.18 -2.76
C ILE A 62 -2.91 10.01 -3.93
N TYR A 63 -2.61 8.76 -4.28
CA TYR A 63 -1.92 8.41 -5.52
C TYR A 63 -2.97 8.11 -6.61
N VAL A 64 -2.86 8.79 -7.75
CA VAL A 64 -3.72 8.54 -8.92
C VAL A 64 -2.88 8.35 -10.17
N ASP A 65 -3.22 7.36 -10.98
CA ASP A 65 -2.67 7.19 -12.31
C ASP A 65 -3.78 6.83 -13.30
N PHE A 66 -4.01 7.72 -14.27
CA PHE A 66 -5.02 7.54 -15.31
C PHE A 66 -4.59 6.56 -16.40
N VAL A 67 -3.28 6.35 -16.59
CA VAL A 67 -2.77 5.44 -17.63
C VAL A 67 -3.03 3.99 -17.22
N THR A 68 -2.69 3.67 -15.98
CA THR A 68 -2.85 2.33 -15.39
C THR A 68 -4.18 2.16 -14.63
N LYS A 69 -5.03 3.20 -14.65
CA LYS A 69 -6.35 3.27 -14.03
C LYS A 69 -6.31 2.87 -12.55
N ARG A 70 -5.48 3.56 -11.75
CA ARG A 70 -5.35 3.33 -10.31
C ARG A 70 -5.64 4.55 -9.47
N TRP A 71 -6.32 4.29 -8.37
CA TRP A 71 -6.58 5.26 -7.33
C TRP A 71 -6.26 4.62 -5.98
N ILE A 72 -5.22 5.11 -5.30
CA ILE A 72 -4.76 4.54 -4.03
C ILE A 72 -4.79 5.64 -2.99
N GLY A 73 -5.60 5.45 -1.96
CA GLY A 73 -5.51 6.24 -0.74
C GLY A 73 -4.56 5.59 0.25
N GLU A 74 -3.50 6.30 0.59
CA GLU A 74 -2.53 5.91 1.60
C GLU A 74 -2.81 6.66 2.90
N PHE A 75 -2.84 5.92 3.99
CA PHE A 75 -3.01 6.41 5.35
C PHE A 75 -1.76 6.11 6.18
N PRO A 76 -1.48 6.90 7.24
CA PRO A 76 -0.43 6.57 8.18
C PRO A 76 -0.50 5.12 8.67
N ARG A 77 0.66 4.45 8.76
CA ARG A 77 0.71 3.04 9.20
C ARG A 77 0.12 2.86 10.60
N THR A 78 0.26 3.85 11.47
CA THR A 78 -0.29 3.86 12.82
C THR A 78 -1.82 3.78 12.86
N MET A 79 -2.50 4.17 11.77
CA MET A 79 -3.95 4.13 11.65
C MET A 79 -4.49 2.78 11.17
N GLU A 80 -3.63 1.81 10.84
CA GLU A 80 -4.05 0.50 10.31
C GLU A 80 -4.95 -0.28 11.27
N ARG A 81 -4.83 -0.07 12.59
CA ARG A 81 -5.74 -0.67 13.58
C ARG A 81 -7.19 -0.20 13.45
N SER A 82 -7.44 0.87 12.71
CA SER A 82 -8.78 1.38 12.42
C SER A 82 -9.16 1.16 10.96
N TRP A 83 -8.53 0.19 10.26
CA TRP A 83 -8.70 0.04 8.82
C TRP A 83 -10.16 -0.07 8.37
N ALA A 84 -11.02 -0.71 9.16
CA ALA A 84 -12.41 -0.97 8.77
C ALA A 84 -13.24 0.31 8.62
N SER A 85 -12.92 1.38 9.35
CA SER A 85 -13.58 2.69 9.21
C SER A 85 -12.93 3.58 8.15
N LEU A 86 -11.74 3.23 7.67
CA LEU A 86 -10.94 4.03 6.75
C LEU A 86 -10.98 3.50 5.31
N GLU A 87 -11.17 2.18 5.13
CA GLU A 87 -10.94 1.54 3.83
C GLU A 87 -11.86 2.02 2.71
N GLN A 88 -13.06 2.52 3.02
CA GLN A 88 -14.00 3.03 2.02
C GLN A 88 -13.72 4.47 1.61
N GLN A 89 -12.96 5.24 2.41
CA GLN A 89 -12.73 6.65 2.12
C GLN A 89 -12.09 6.88 0.73
N PRO A 90 -11.10 6.09 0.26
CA PRO A 90 -10.55 6.28 -1.08
C PRO A 90 -11.60 6.05 -2.18
N MET A 91 -12.54 5.12 -1.97
CA MET A 91 -13.66 4.89 -2.89
C MET A 91 -14.62 6.06 -2.90
N ASP A 92 -14.99 6.59 -1.73
CA ASP A 92 -15.89 7.74 -1.62
C ASP A 92 -15.29 8.98 -2.31
N VAL A 93 -14.01 9.26 -2.06
CA VAL A 93 -13.31 10.38 -2.71
C VAL A 93 -13.19 10.15 -4.21
N PHE A 94 -12.89 8.93 -4.67
CA PHE A 94 -12.87 8.58 -6.09
C PHE A 94 -14.23 8.85 -6.76
N ARG A 95 -15.32 8.34 -6.17
CA ARG A 95 -16.68 8.53 -6.69
C ARG A 95 -17.04 10.00 -6.74
N GLN A 96 -16.81 10.74 -5.66
CA GLN A 96 -17.08 12.17 -5.62
C GLN A 96 -16.29 12.92 -6.71
N SER A 97 -15.01 12.58 -6.90
CA SER A 97 -14.09 13.30 -7.80
C SER A 97 -14.27 12.96 -9.28
N LEU A 98 -14.56 11.70 -9.61
CA LEU A 98 -14.58 11.20 -10.99
C LEU A 98 -15.95 10.75 -11.48
N ILE A 99 -16.95 10.63 -10.61
CA ILE A 99 -18.29 10.18 -10.97
C ILE A 99 -19.32 11.25 -10.64
N ASP A 100 -19.50 11.58 -9.36
CA ASP A 100 -20.67 12.34 -8.92
C ASP A 100 -20.56 13.84 -9.24
N LEU A 101 -19.37 14.44 -9.04
CA LEU A 101 -19.13 15.87 -9.32
C LEU A 101 -18.37 16.11 -10.64
N ALA A 102 -18.00 15.04 -11.36
CA ALA A 102 -17.20 15.15 -12.57
C ALA A 102 -18.03 15.56 -13.78
N PRO A 103 -17.52 16.42 -14.68
CA PRO A 103 -18.11 16.65 -16.00
C PRO A 103 -18.22 15.35 -16.81
N ALA A 104 -19.14 15.30 -17.78
CA ALA A 104 -19.46 14.08 -18.53
C ALA A 104 -18.23 13.41 -19.19
N PHE A 105 -17.31 14.18 -19.76
CA PHE A 105 -16.10 13.65 -20.38
C PHE A 105 -15.16 12.98 -19.35
N LEU A 106 -15.13 13.49 -18.12
CA LEU A 106 -14.29 12.94 -17.04
C LEU A 106 -14.92 11.72 -16.39
N ARG A 107 -16.26 11.65 -16.35
CA ARG A 107 -16.98 10.43 -15.90
C ARG A 107 -16.68 9.22 -16.77
N ALA A 108 -16.55 9.42 -18.08
CA ALA A 108 -16.16 8.35 -19.00
C ALA A 108 -14.76 7.78 -18.69
N GLU A 109 -13.87 8.60 -18.11
CA GLU A 109 -12.53 8.17 -17.72
C GLU A 109 -12.48 7.33 -16.44
N ALA A 110 -13.57 7.31 -15.65
CA ALA A 110 -13.64 6.56 -14.39
C ALA A 110 -13.71 5.04 -14.59
N ASP A 111 -14.09 4.59 -15.80
CA ASP A 111 -14.18 3.17 -16.09
C ASP A 111 -12.81 2.46 -15.99
N GLY A 112 -12.83 1.23 -15.51
CA GLY A 112 -11.63 0.40 -15.32
C GLY A 112 -10.73 0.80 -14.14
N PHE A 113 -11.06 1.85 -13.38
CA PHE A 113 -10.27 2.21 -12.21
C PHE A 113 -10.34 1.14 -11.11
N ILE A 114 -9.17 0.76 -10.62
CA ILE A 114 -9.05 -0.04 -9.41
C ILE A 114 -8.68 0.88 -8.25
N VAL A 115 -9.56 0.90 -7.24
CA VAL A 115 -9.40 1.69 -6.03
C VAL A 115 -8.82 0.83 -4.91
N ARG A 116 -7.83 1.36 -4.18
CA ARG A 116 -7.22 0.72 -3.02
C ARG A 116 -7.07 1.66 -1.83
N ALA A 117 -7.13 1.08 -0.65
CA ALA A 117 -6.70 1.68 0.61
C ALA A 117 -5.44 0.96 1.08
N VAL A 118 -4.40 1.70 1.45
CA VAL A 118 -3.14 1.15 1.94
C VAL A 118 -2.70 1.91 3.20
N PHE A 119 -1.93 1.24 4.05
CA PHE A 119 -1.42 1.82 5.30
C PHE A 119 0.10 1.84 5.30
N GLY A 120 0.66 3.05 5.25
CA GLY A 120 2.07 3.32 5.13
C GLY A 120 2.60 3.21 3.70
N LEU A 121 3.72 3.88 3.47
CA LEU A 121 4.34 3.99 2.15
C LEU A 121 4.91 2.67 1.60
N ASP A 122 5.25 1.70 2.46
CA ASP A 122 5.71 0.38 1.99
C ASP A 122 4.57 -0.41 1.32
N ALA A 123 3.35 -0.29 1.85
CA ALA A 123 2.17 -0.90 1.23
C ALA A 123 1.81 -0.19 -0.08
N LEU A 124 1.95 1.14 -0.15
CA LEU A 124 1.82 1.89 -1.40
C LEU A 124 2.85 1.43 -2.44
N ALA A 125 4.12 1.32 -2.04
CA ALA A 125 5.21 0.90 -2.91
C ALA A 125 4.99 -0.53 -3.45
N GLU A 126 4.49 -1.44 -2.62
CA GLU A 126 4.08 -2.78 -3.08
C GLU A 126 2.98 -2.70 -4.13
N LYS A 127 1.91 -1.94 -3.91
CA LYS A 127 0.81 -1.84 -4.89
C LYS A 127 1.26 -1.23 -6.22
N ILE A 128 2.19 -0.27 -6.19
CA ILE A 128 2.79 0.30 -7.41
C ILE A 128 3.63 -0.76 -8.15
N ARG A 129 4.48 -1.52 -7.47
CA ARG A 129 5.26 -2.60 -8.13
C ARG A 129 4.36 -3.63 -8.81
N LEU A 130 3.33 -4.09 -8.10
CA LEU A 130 2.39 -5.09 -8.64
C LEU A 130 1.60 -4.55 -9.82
N LEU A 131 1.23 -3.28 -9.75
CA LEU A 131 0.59 -2.57 -10.84
C LEU A 131 1.46 -2.53 -12.09
N GLU A 132 2.70 -2.09 -11.97
CA GLU A 132 3.65 -1.98 -13.08
C GLU A 132 3.96 -3.34 -13.71
N ALA A 133 3.95 -4.40 -12.89
CA ALA A 133 4.12 -5.78 -13.35
C ALA A 133 2.82 -6.41 -13.92
N GLY A 134 1.67 -5.73 -13.84
CA GLY A 134 0.39 -6.26 -14.31
C GLY A 134 -0.16 -7.43 -13.47
N ILE A 135 0.22 -7.51 -12.20
CA ILE A 135 -0.11 -8.62 -11.30
C ILE A 135 -1.32 -8.26 -10.43
N ASP A 136 -2.24 -9.22 -10.27
CA ASP A 136 -3.37 -9.08 -9.34
C ASP A 136 -2.87 -9.09 -7.89
N ASP A 137 -3.04 -7.98 -7.18
CA ASP A 137 -2.60 -7.84 -5.80
C ASP A 137 -3.30 -8.81 -4.84
N ARG A 138 -4.51 -9.26 -5.17
CA ARG A 138 -5.23 -10.28 -4.39
C ARG A 138 -4.58 -11.65 -4.51
N ALA A 139 -4.08 -12.00 -5.70
CA ALA A 139 -3.35 -13.24 -5.93
C ALA A 139 -2.05 -13.27 -5.12
N VAL A 140 -1.40 -12.11 -5.01
CA VAL A 140 -0.20 -11.94 -4.20
C VAL A 140 -0.48 -12.12 -2.72
N GLU A 141 -1.57 -11.58 -2.16
CA GLU A 141 -1.92 -11.81 -0.75
C GLU A 141 -2.16 -13.30 -0.44
N VAL A 142 -2.76 -14.05 -1.38
CA VAL A 142 -2.89 -15.51 -1.27
C VAL A 142 -1.52 -16.19 -1.28
N ALA A 143 -0.66 -15.83 -2.24
CA ALA A 143 0.67 -16.40 -2.35
C ALA A 143 1.51 -16.16 -1.09
N LYS A 144 1.40 -14.98 -0.47
CA LYS A 144 2.08 -14.68 0.81
C LYS A 144 1.75 -15.70 1.89
N LEU A 145 0.49 -16.12 2.03
CA LEU A 145 0.08 -17.11 3.03
C LEU A 145 0.61 -18.50 2.69
N GLU A 146 0.59 -18.89 1.43
CA GLU A 146 1.15 -20.18 1.01
C GLU A 146 2.66 -20.22 1.25
N ILE A 147 3.39 -19.14 0.96
CA ILE A 147 4.82 -19.03 1.25
C ILE A 147 5.08 -19.11 2.76
N ILE A 148 4.31 -18.38 3.58
CA ILE A 148 4.40 -18.47 5.04
C ILE A 148 4.20 -19.92 5.50
N ARG A 149 3.18 -20.61 4.97
CA ARG A 149 2.86 -22.01 5.31
C ARG A 149 4.00 -22.97 4.93
N GLN A 150 4.64 -22.77 3.79
CA GLN A 150 5.73 -23.63 3.31
C GLN A 150 7.06 -23.37 4.02
N THR A 151 7.36 -22.10 4.32
CA THR A 151 8.66 -21.69 4.88
C THR A 151 8.69 -21.69 6.40
N GLY A 152 7.53 -21.67 7.07
CA GLY A 152 7.46 -21.47 8.51
C GLY A 152 7.82 -20.05 8.94
N ALA A 153 7.74 -19.07 8.04
CA ALA A 153 7.97 -17.67 8.35
C ALA A 153 7.01 -17.17 9.44
N ILE A 154 7.45 -16.17 10.21
CA ILE A 154 6.57 -15.49 11.16
C ILE A 154 5.50 -14.72 10.38
N MET A 155 4.26 -14.81 10.87
CA MET A 155 3.16 -13.96 10.46
C MET A 155 2.70 -13.12 11.66
N SER A 156 2.96 -11.82 11.62
CA SER A 156 2.43 -10.87 12.61
C SER A 156 2.02 -9.56 11.93
N PRO A 157 1.17 -8.72 12.58
CA PRO A 157 0.78 -7.42 12.04
C PRO A 157 1.96 -6.52 11.62
N ASP A 158 3.06 -6.56 12.37
CA ASP A 158 4.23 -5.71 12.12
C ASP A 158 5.24 -6.32 11.15
N ARG A 159 5.19 -7.65 10.93
CA ARG A 159 6.12 -8.40 10.08
C ARG A 159 5.34 -9.25 9.08
N ARG A 160 4.66 -8.56 8.17
CA ARG A 160 3.95 -9.19 7.05
C ARG A 160 4.86 -9.21 5.82
N PRO A 161 4.80 -10.26 5.00
CA PRO A 161 5.55 -10.28 3.76
C PRO A 161 5.26 -9.04 2.90
N ARG A 162 6.33 -8.49 2.33
CA ARG A 162 6.26 -7.33 1.42
C ARG A 162 6.96 -7.63 0.12
N VAL A 163 6.31 -7.29 -0.99
CA VAL A 163 6.92 -7.38 -2.31
C VAL A 163 7.98 -6.29 -2.44
N VAL A 164 9.22 -6.71 -2.68
CA VAL A 164 10.37 -5.83 -2.89
C VAL A 164 10.72 -5.70 -4.38
N GLU A 165 10.34 -6.69 -5.19
CA GLU A 165 10.50 -6.69 -6.65
C GLU A 165 9.33 -7.45 -7.29
N ALA A 166 8.87 -6.99 -8.45
CA ALA A 166 7.82 -7.66 -9.23
C ALA A 166 8.06 -7.48 -10.72
N SER A 167 7.82 -8.54 -11.49
CA SER A 167 7.91 -8.56 -12.95
C SER A 167 6.92 -9.57 -13.54
N ALA A 168 6.83 -9.63 -14.86
CA ALA A 168 6.06 -10.66 -15.54
C ALA A 168 6.57 -12.09 -15.26
N GLU A 169 7.83 -12.24 -14.84
CA GLU A 169 8.48 -13.55 -14.63
C GLU A 169 8.40 -14.00 -13.17
N SER A 170 8.67 -13.10 -12.23
CA SER A 170 8.75 -13.42 -10.81
C SER A 170 8.34 -12.26 -9.90
N VAL A 171 7.96 -12.63 -8.68
CA VAL A 171 7.72 -11.71 -7.56
C VAL A 171 8.63 -12.10 -6.40
N THR A 172 9.44 -11.15 -5.95
CA THR A 172 10.33 -11.32 -4.79
C THR A 172 9.69 -10.65 -3.57
N MET A 173 9.59 -11.40 -2.48
CA MET A 173 9.04 -10.93 -1.22
C MET A 173 10.09 -11.05 -0.12
N VAL A 174 10.11 -10.08 0.79
CA VAL A 174 10.85 -10.18 2.06
C VAL A 174 9.94 -10.78 3.14
N LEU A 175 10.48 -11.72 3.91
CA LEU A 175 9.84 -12.42 5.02
C LEU A 175 10.77 -12.45 6.24
N TRP A 176 10.27 -12.94 7.37
CA TRP A 176 11.02 -13.05 8.63
C TRP A 176 10.99 -14.48 9.17
N SER A 177 12.14 -15.00 9.56
CA SER A 177 12.26 -16.30 10.25
C SER A 177 11.73 -16.22 11.69
N PRO A 178 11.47 -17.35 12.36
CA PRO A 178 11.18 -17.40 13.80
C PRO A 178 12.22 -16.67 14.67
N ALA A 179 13.48 -16.60 14.21
CA ALA A 179 14.56 -15.88 14.86
C ALA A 179 14.59 -14.36 14.53
N ALA A 180 13.54 -13.83 13.88
CA ALA A 180 13.42 -12.45 13.43
C ALA A 180 14.39 -12.02 12.32
N GLU A 181 15.05 -12.96 11.65
CA GLU A 181 15.97 -12.68 10.55
C GLU A 181 15.22 -12.51 9.23
N GLN A 182 15.59 -11.49 8.45
CA GLN A 182 15.00 -11.26 7.13
C GLN A 182 15.56 -12.23 6.10
N PHE A 183 14.69 -12.73 5.23
CA PHE A 183 15.09 -13.49 4.05
C PHE A 183 14.14 -13.19 2.89
N CYS A 184 14.61 -13.42 1.65
CA CYS A 184 13.81 -13.21 0.45
C CYS A 184 13.36 -14.54 -0.14
N VAL A 185 12.16 -14.55 -0.69
CA VAL A 185 11.62 -15.65 -1.49
C VAL A 185 11.15 -15.08 -2.82
N SER A 186 11.65 -15.65 -3.91
CA SER A 186 11.20 -15.32 -5.27
C SER A 186 10.32 -16.46 -5.79
N VAL A 187 9.12 -16.11 -6.26
CA VAL A 187 8.15 -17.07 -6.80
C VAL A 187 7.82 -16.69 -8.24
N PRO A 188 7.73 -17.65 -9.17
CA PRO A 188 7.27 -17.37 -10.52
C PRO A 188 5.89 -16.72 -10.52
N THR A 189 5.71 -15.67 -11.33
CA THR A 189 4.43 -14.95 -11.41
C THR A 189 3.30 -15.87 -11.86
N ALA A 190 3.58 -16.84 -12.74
CA ALA A 190 2.62 -17.86 -13.17
C ALA A 190 2.09 -18.71 -12.00
N ASP A 191 2.94 -19.05 -11.03
CA ASP A 191 2.54 -19.85 -9.87
C ASP A 191 1.65 -19.05 -8.92
N ILE A 192 1.95 -17.75 -8.74
CA ILE A 192 1.09 -16.83 -7.97
C ILE A 192 -0.32 -16.76 -8.59
N MET A 193 -0.41 -16.62 -9.91
CA MET A 193 -1.69 -16.54 -10.61
C MET A 193 -2.46 -17.88 -10.57
N SER A 194 -1.73 -19.01 -10.61
CA SER A 194 -2.31 -20.34 -10.46
C SER A 194 -2.91 -20.57 -9.08
N LEU A 195 -2.21 -20.14 -8.01
CA LEU A 195 -2.70 -20.23 -6.63
C LEU A 195 -4.04 -19.50 -6.44
N ALA A 196 -4.19 -18.33 -7.05
CA ALA A 196 -5.44 -17.55 -6.99
C ALA A 196 -6.62 -18.22 -7.72
N SER A 197 -6.34 -19.15 -8.64
CA SER A 197 -7.37 -19.92 -9.36
C SER A 197 -7.78 -21.19 -8.60
N GLY A 198 -6.99 -21.60 -7.60
CA GLY A 198 -7.21 -22.81 -6.81
C GLY A 198 -8.42 -22.71 -5.86
N GLU A 199 -9.06 -23.84 -5.58
CA GLU A 199 -10.26 -23.88 -4.72
C GLU A 199 -9.97 -23.53 -3.27
N GLY A 200 -8.78 -23.88 -2.77
CA GLY A 200 -8.39 -23.76 -1.36
C GLY A 200 -8.38 -22.33 -0.81
N TRP A 201 -8.22 -21.34 -1.68
CA TRP A 201 -8.08 -19.92 -1.30
C TRP A 201 -9.29 -19.07 -1.67
N ARG A 202 -10.38 -19.66 -2.18
CA ARG A 202 -11.56 -18.92 -2.64
C ARG A 202 -12.23 -18.10 -1.54
N SER A 203 -12.30 -18.62 -0.31
CA SER A 203 -12.88 -17.88 0.83
C SER A 203 -12.10 -16.61 1.12
N LEU A 204 -10.77 -16.71 1.13
CA LEU A 204 -9.88 -15.59 1.37
C LEU A 204 -9.93 -14.57 0.24
N LEU A 205 -9.91 -15.01 -1.03
CA LEU A 205 -10.04 -14.11 -2.18
C LEU A 205 -11.35 -13.33 -2.12
N ARG A 206 -12.45 -13.97 -1.70
CA ARG A 206 -13.72 -13.28 -1.47
C ARG A 206 -13.61 -12.24 -0.37
N GLU A 207 -12.97 -12.55 0.75
CA GLU A 207 -12.74 -11.57 1.83
C GLU A 207 -11.96 -10.34 1.34
N MET A 208 -10.90 -10.56 0.54
CA MET A 208 -10.11 -9.49 -0.07
C MET A 208 -10.87 -8.71 -1.17
N GLN A 209 -11.95 -9.27 -1.71
CA GLN A 209 -12.80 -8.58 -2.70
C GLN A 209 -13.83 -7.64 -2.08
N ILE A 210 -14.06 -7.71 -0.76
CA ILE A 210 -15.12 -6.94 -0.09
C ILE A 210 -14.86 -5.42 -0.16
N GLY A 211 -13.60 -5.00 -0.11
CA GLY A 211 -13.28 -3.58 0.00
C GLY A 211 -11.92 -3.18 -0.58
N PRO A 212 -11.61 -1.87 -0.58
CA PRO A 212 -10.36 -1.36 -1.14
C PRO A 212 -9.10 -1.78 -0.37
N TYR A 213 -9.21 -2.25 0.88
CA TYR A 213 -8.07 -2.71 1.66
C TYR A 213 -7.73 -4.18 1.34
N VAL A 214 -6.76 -4.37 0.44
CA VAL A 214 -6.21 -5.66 0.00
C VAL A 214 -4.80 -5.85 0.57
N ASP A 215 -4.72 -6.35 1.79
CA ASP A 215 -3.47 -6.67 2.51
C ASP A 215 -3.77 -7.71 3.59
N LEU A 216 -2.82 -8.61 3.90
CA LEU A 216 -2.95 -9.55 5.02
C LEU A 216 -3.30 -8.90 6.37
N GLY A 217 -3.01 -7.60 6.57
CA GLY A 217 -3.45 -6.87 7.75
C GLY A 217 -4.97 -6.89 7.95
N ARG A 218 -5.80 -7.02 6.90
CA ARG A 218 -7.26 -7.22 6.99
C ARG A 218 -7.64 -8.45 7.81
N ILE A 219 -6.81 -9.50 7.78
CA ILE A 219 -7.03 -10.76 8.50
C ILE A 219 -6.37 -10.71 9.88
N LEU A 220 -5.17 -10.13 9.95
CA LEU A 220 -4.31 -10.19 11.13
C LEU A 220 -4.61 -9.11 12.17
N ILE A 221 -5.28 -8.04 11.76
CA ILE A 221 -5.64 -6.90 12.61
C ILE A 221 -7.15 -6.85 12.70
N ASP A 222 -7.66 -6.96 13.92
CA ASP A 222 -9.07 -6.71 14.19
C ASP A 222 -9.36 -5.20 14.11
N GLY A 223 -9.52 -4.71 12.88
CA GLY A 223 -9.78 -3.31 12.59
C GLY A 223 -11.20 -2.85 12.93
N ARG A 224 -12.05 -3.77 13.40
CA ARG A 224 -13.44 -3.50 13.79
C ARG A 224 -13.56 -3.18 15.27
N LEU A 225 -12.51 -3.45 16.06
CA LEU A 225 -12.41 -2.93 17.41
C LEU A 225 -12.16 -1.43 17.34
N THR A 226 -13.17 -0.64 17.72
CA THR A 226 -12.98 0.79 17.96
C THR A 226 -11.90 0.95 19.02
N ALA A 227 -10.82 1.65 18.67
CA ALA A 227 -9.84 2.09 19.65
C ALA A 227 -10.59 2.81 20.78
N SER A 228 -10.57 2.22 21.97
CA SER A 228 -11.01 2.93 23.17
C SER A 228 -10.01 4.07 23.36
N VAL A 229 -10.51 5.30 23.25
CA VAL A 229 -9.76 6.53 23.50
C VAL A 229 -9.27 6.55 24.95
#